data_AF-A0A0D2PPQ5-F1
#
_entry.id   AF-A0A0D2PPQ5-F1
#
_cell.length_a   1.000
_cell.length_b   1.000
_cell.length_c   1.000
_cell.angle_alpha   90.00
_cell.angle_beta   90.00
_cell.angle_gamma   90.00
#
_symmetry.space_group_name_H-M   'P 1'
#
loop_
_entity.id
_entity.type
_entity.pdbx_description
1 polymer ?
#
loop_
_entity_poly.entity_id
_entity_poly.type
_entity_poly.pdbx_seq_one_letter_code
_entity_poly.pdbx_strand_id
1 'polypeptide(L)'
;MSTMTTIMLMPPKATSLQHFNFKPSTLRSRSSPTKSSYPTVRMQTRFHRLIEDQGIVLMPGCYDALSAAIVQQSGFTAGFISGYALSASLLGKPDFGLLTPPEMAATARTVCAAAPMIPIIADADTGGGNALNVQRTVRDLIAAGAAGCFLEDQAWPKKCGHMRGKQVIPAEEHAAKIASARDAIGDSDFFLVARTDARATSAKTGLSDAIARANLYMEVLLLH
;
A
#
# COMPACT_ATOMS: atom_id res chain seq x y z
N MET A 1 -26.95 -8.92 3.07
CA MET A 1 -27.24 -9.68 1.84
C MET A 1 -27.82 -8.71 0.81
N SER A 2 -27.12 -8.45 -0.29
CA SER A 2 -27.67 -7.81 -1.48
C SER A 2 -26.82 -8.22 -2.69
N THR A 3 -27.32 -9.28 -3.32
CA THR A 3 -27.27 -9.67 -4.73
C THR A 3 -26.26 -9.03 -5.69
N MET A 4 -25.40 -9.90 -6.23
CA MET A 4 -24.70 -9.77 -7.51
C MET A 4 -25.67 -9.48 -8.67
N THR A 5 -25.24 -8.65 -9.62
CA THR A 5 -25.81 -8.62 -10.97
C THR A 5 -24.66 -8.51 -11.96
N THR A 6 -24.33 -9.65 -12.55
CA THR A 6 -23.40 -9.80 -13.68
C THR A 6 -24.11 -9.34 -14.95
N ILE A 7 -23.60 -8.30 -15.63
CA ILE A 7 -24.05 -7.91 -16.97
C ILE A 7 -22.98 -8.37 -17.96
N MET A 8 -23.34 -9.35 -18.78
CA MET A 8 -22.60 -9.84 -19.93
C MET A 8 -22.87 -8.89 -21.11
N LEU A 9 -21.85 -8.16 -21.58
CA LEU A 9 -21.96 -7.32 -22.78
C LEU A 9 -21.47 -8.09 -24.01
N MET A 10 -22.40 -8.46 -24.90
CA MET A 10 -22.11 -8.87 -26.27
C MET A 10 -21.77 -7.65 -27.14
N PRO A 11 -20.88 -7.77 -28.15
CA PRO A 11 -20.49 -6.65 -29.00
C PRO A 11 -21.56 -6.31 -30.05
N PRO A 12 -21.77 -5.03 -30.39
CA PRO A 12 -22.70 -4.65 -31.45
C PRO A 12 -22.11 -4.87 -32.84
N LYS A 13 -22.98 -5.29 -33.77
CA LYS A 13 -22.72 -5.51 -35.19
C LYS A 13 -22.35 -4.22 -35.92
N ALA A 14 -21.39 -4.32 -36.82
CA ALA A 14 -21.01 -3.29 -37.77
C ALA A 14 -22.16 -2.96 -38.74
N THR A 15 -22.42 -1.67 -38.97
CA THR A 15 -23.22 -1.19 -40.11
C THR A 15 -22.48 -0.02 -40.74
N SER A 16 -22.40 -0.05 -42.07
CA SER A 16 -21.52 0.73 -42.91
C SER A 16 -22.03 2.13 -43.29
N LEU A 17 -21.06 3.06 -43.37
CA LEU A 17 -20.90 4.17 -44.31
C LEU A 17 -21.92 5.31 -44.33
N GLN A 18 -21.47 6.52 -44.00
CA GLN A 18 -21.49 7.67 -44.94
C GLN A 18 -20.24 8.55 -44.76
N HIS A 19 -19.65 8.92 -45.89
CA HIS A 19 -18.41 9.70 -46.02
C HIS A 19 -18.63 11.17 -45.69
N PHE A 20 -17.83 11.74 -44.79
CA PHE A 20 -17.65 13.19 -44.69
C PHE A 20 -16.17 13.56 -44.90
N ASN A 21 -15.95 14.28 -46.00
CA ASN A 21 -14.68 14.85 -46.42
C ASN A 21 -14.33 16.05 -45.54
N PHE A 22 -13.23 15.98 -44.78
CA PHE A 22 -12.67 17.14 -44.08
C PHE A 22 -11.24 17.40 -44.55
N LYS A 23 -11.00 18.59 -45.13
CA LYS A 23 -9.67 19.02 -45.59
C LYS A 23 -8.80 19.41 -44.38
N PRO A 24 -7.50 19.05 -44.35
CA PRO A 24 -6.61 19.43 -43.27
C PRO A 24 -5.99 20.82 -43.52
N SER A 25 -6.31 21.79 -42.68
CA SER A 25 -5.61 23.09 -42.63
C SER A 25 -4.68 23.15 -41.41
N THR A 26 -3.38 23.05 -41.71
CA THR A 26 -2.23 23.66 -41.01
C THR A 26 -2.46 24.23 -39.60
N LEU A 27 -2.07 23.47 -38.57
CA LEU A 27 -1.67 24.01 -37.27
C LEU A 27 -0.36 23.35 -36.82
N ARG A 28 0.60 24.22 -36.52
CA ARG A 28 2.01 23.97 -36.20
C ARG A 28 2.22 22.96 -35.07
N SER A 29 3.32 22.22 -35.18
CA SER A 29 3.88 21.36 -34.15
C SER A 29 4.02 22.08 -32.81
N ARG A 30 3.57 21.43 -31.74
CA ARG A 30 4.08 21.67 -30.39
C ARG A 30 4.74 20.38 -29.92
N SER A 31 6.01 20.53 -29.58
CA SER A 31 6.94 19.55 -29.06
C SER A 31 6.36 18.74 -27.90
N SER A 32 6.71 17.45 -27.89
CA SER A 32 6.49 16.46 -26.83
C SER A 32 6.77 17.00 -25.42
N PRO A 33 5.99 16.62 -24.38
CA PRO A 33 6.46 16.78 -23.02
C PRO A 33 7.62 15.81 -22.79
N THR A 34 8.77 16.41 -22.46
CA THR A 34 10.02 15.76 -22.08
C THR A 34 9.79 14.75 -20.96
N LYS A 35 10.29 13.52 -21.13
CA LYS A 35 10.39 12.52 -20.07
C LYS A 35 11.07 13.15 -18.86
N SER A 36 10.38 13.14 -17.72
CA SER A 36 10.91 13.62 -16.45
C SER A 36 12.21 12.87 -16.11
N SER A 37 13.30 13.62 -15.94
CA SER A 37 14.67 13.12 -15.79
C SER A 37 15.11 13.14 -14.32
N TYR A 38 14.33 12.53 -13.43
CA TYR A 38 14.81 12.29 -12.08
C TYR A 38 15.79 11.10 -12.11
N PRO A 39 17.00 11.24 -11.54
CA PRO A 39 17.91 10.10 -11.38
C PRO A 39 17.29 9.14 -10.36
N THR A 40 16.62 8.10 -10.85
CA THR A 40 16.11 7.02 -9.99
C THR A 40 17.29 6.19 -9.50
N VAL A 41 17.79 6.48 -8.30
CA VAL A 41 18.45 5.44 -7.49
C VAL A 41 17.34 4.45 -7.12
N ARG A 42 17.11 3.47 -7.99
CA ARG A 42 16.04 2.49 -7.81
C ARG A 42 16.50 1.54 -6.70
N MET A 43 16.11 1.81 -5.45
CA MET A 43 16.30 0.88 -4.34
C MET A 43 15.52 -0.40 -4.65
N GLN A 44 16.18 -1.40 -5.21
CA GLN A 44 15.54 -2.64 -5.63
C GLN A 44 15.51 -3.64 -4.46
N THR A 45 14.46 -3.54 -3.65
CA THR A 45 14.13 -4.58 -2.67
C THR A 45 13.73 -5.88 -3.37
N ARG A 46 13.75 -7.01 -2.65
CA ARG A 46 13.22 -8.28 -3.17
C ARG A 46 11.76 -8.16 -3.61
N PHE A 47 10.99 -7.27 -2.96
CA PHE A 47 9.61 -7.01 -3.32
C PHE A 47 9.46 -6.24 -4.65
N HIS A 48 10.35 -5.28 -4.94
CA HIS A 48 10.38 -4.60 -6.24
C HIS A 48 10.62 -5.59 -7.38
N ARG A 49 11.56 -6.54 -7.20
CA ARG A 49 11.83 -7.60 -8.19
C ARG A 49 10.61 -8.47 -8.44
N LEU A 50 9.89 -8.88 -7.39
CA LEU A 50 8.63 -9.63 -7.56
C LEU A 50 7.60 -8.87 -8.41
N ILE A 51 7.47 -7.56 -8.21
CA ILE A 51 6.56 -6.73 -9.01
C ILE A 51 7.04 -6.67 -10.46
N GLU A 52 8.34 -6.52 -10.70
CA GLU A 52 8.93 -6.48 -12.04
C GLU A 52 8.77 -7.82 -12.78
N ASP A 53 8.96 -8.93 -12.08
CA ASP A 53 8.92 -10.28 -12.66
C ASP A 53 7.49 -10.77 -12.91
N GLN A 54 6.55 -10.49 -11.99
CA GLN A 54 5.17 -11.02 -12.05
C GLN A 54 4.14 -10.02 -12.57
N GLY A 55 4.45 -8.72 -12.53
CA GLY A 55 3.51 -7.62 -12.78
C GLY A 55 2.50 -7.43 -11.64
N ILE A 56 1.70 -8.46 -11.34
CA ILE A 56 0.71 -8.48 -10.25
C ILE A 56 1.13 -9.52 -9.22
N VAL A 57 1.48 -9.06 -8.02
CA VAL A 57 1.84 -9.94 -6.90
C VAL A 57 0.60 -10.24 -6.06
N LEU A 58 0.21 -11.51 -5.98
CA LEU A 58 -0.86 -11.96 -5.08
C LEU A 58 -0.30 -12.15 -3.66
N MET A 59 -0.88 -11.43 -2.70
CA MET A 59 -0.50 -11.49 -1.28
C MET A 59 -1.69 -11.90 -0.42
N PRO A 60 -1.82 -13.18 -0.04
CA PRO A 60 -2.79 -13.58 0.97
C PRO A 60 -2.47 -12.98 2.34
N GLY A 61 -3.52 -12.66 3.09
CA GLY A 61 -3.40 -12.20 4.47
C GLY A 61 -3.18 -13.36 5.42
N CYS A 62 -2.17 -13.25 6.27
CA CYS A 62 -1.91 -14.12 7.41
C CYS A 62 -1.96 -13.31 8.71
N TYR A 63 -2.04 -14.00 9.85
CA TYR A 63 -2.17 -13.38 11.17
C TYR A 63 -1.56 -14.21 12.30
N ASP A 64 -0.96 -15.36 11.98
CA ASP A 64 -0.19 -16.21 12.90
C ASP A 64 0.81 -17.08 12.11
N ALA A 65 1.66 -17.82 12.82
CA ALA A 65 2.66 -18.69 12.21
C ALA A 65 2.05 -19.80 11.33
N LEU A 66 0.90 -20.36 11.72
CA LEU A 66 0.25 -21.45 10.98
C LEU A 66 -0.28 -20.94 9.63
N SER A 67 -1.03 -19.84 9.63
CA SER A 67 -1.56 -19.21 8.43
C SER A 67 -0.43 -18.80 7.48
N ALA A 68 0.69 -18.27 8.01
CA ALA A 68 1.87 -17.95 7.21
C ALA A 68 2.49 -19.18 6.54
N ALA A 69 2.65 -20.28 7.28
CA ALA A 69 3.17 -21.54 6.75
C ALA A 69 2.24 -22.10 5.65
N ILE A 70 0.92 -22.00 5.82
CA ILE A 70 -0.07 -22.40 4.81
C ILE A 70 0.06 -21.54 3.55
N VAL A 71 0.22 -20.21 3.69
CA VAL A 71 0.41 -19.31 2.54
C VAL A 71 1.66 -19.70 1.75
N GLN A 72 2.79 -19.93 2.42
CA GLN A 72 4.01 -20.36 1.76
C GLN A 72 3.86 -21.74 1.08
N GLN A 73 3.29 -22.73 1.78
CA GLN A 73 3.09 -24.08 1.25
C GLN A 73 2.11 -24.13 0.07
N SER A 74 1.19 -23.17 -0.01
CA SER A 74 0.25 -23.04 -1.13
C SER A 74 0.90 -22.47 -2.40
N GLY A 75 2.20 -22.13 -2.36
CA GLY A 75 2.96 -21.66 -3.52
C GLY A 75 2.83 -20.17 -3.82
N PHE A 76 2.27 -19.36 -2.90
CA PHE A 76 2.30 -17.91 -3.03
C PHE A 76 3.73 -17.40 -2.88
N THR A 77 4.07 -16.31 -3.60
CA THR A 77 5.43 -15.74 -3.59
C THR A 77 5.57 -14.56 -2.63
N ALA A 78 4.50 -14.18 -1.95
CA ALA A 78 4.47 -13.11 -0.96
C ALA A 78 3.24 -13.29 -0.05
N GLY A 79 3.29 -12.68 1.13
CA GLY A 79 2.17 -12.60 2.04
C GLY A 79 2.14 -11.26 2.77
N PHE A 80 1.07 -11.00 3.50
CA PHE A 80 1.04 -9.85 4.40
C PHE A 80 0.37 -10.18 5.73
N ILE A 81 0.74 -9.47 6.78
CA ILE A 81 0.12 -9.57 8.11
C ILE A 81 -1.03 -8.58 8.18
N SER A 82 -2.26 -9.08 8.31
CA SER A 82 -3.44 -8.21 8.43
C SER A 82 -3.57 -7.67 9.85
N GLY A 83 -3.56 -6.34 10.02
CA GLY A 83 -3.81 -5.69 11.32
C GLY A 83 -5.21 -6.03 11.86
N TYR A 84 -6.21 -6.06 10.99
CA TYR A 84 -7.57 -6.48 11.33
C TYR A 84 -7.63 -7.93 11.86
N ALA A 85 -7.08 -8.88 11.08
CA ALA A 85 -7.16 -10.29 11.46
C ALA A 85 -6.33 -10.58 12.71
N LEU A 86 -5.18 -9.91 12.87
CA LEU A 86 -4.37 -10.01 14.07
C LEU A 86 -5.07 -9.43 15.31
N SER A 87 -5.72 -8.26 15.18
CA SER A 87 -6.53 -7.70 16.28
C SER A 87 -7.64 -8.66 16.71
N ALA A 88 -8.30 -9.30 15.74
CA ALA A 88 -9.34 -10.28 16.01
C ALA A 88 -8.80 -11.57 16.66
N SER A 89 -7.69 -12.13 16.14
CA SER A 89 -7.16 -13.42 16.60
C SER A 89 -6.39 -13.32 17.91
N LEU A 90 -5.56 -12.30 18.08
CA LEU A 90 -4.68 -12.13 19.24
C LEU A 90 -5.42 -11.50 20.43
N LEU A 91 -6.24 -10.47 20.17
CA LEU A 91 -6.87 -9.68 21.23
C LEU A 91 -8.35 -10.04 21.44
N GLY A 92 -9.00 -10.70 20.46
CA GLY A 92 -10.46 -10.86 20.47
C GLY A 92 -11.19 -9.52 20.40
N LYS A 93 -10.59 -8.52 19.73
CA LYS A 93 -11.07 -7.14 19.69
C LYS A 93 -11.27 -6.63 18.25
N PRO A 94 -12.10 -5.59 18.05
CA PRO A 94 -12.21 -4.94 16.76
C PRO A 94 -10.97 -4.10 16.43
N ASP A 95 -10.75 -3.90 15.13
CA ASP A 95 -9.66 -3.10 14.58
C ASP A 95 -9.91 -1.59 14.72
N PHE A 96 -9.68 -1.09 15.95
CA PHE A 96 -9.81 0.31 16.35
C PHE A 96 -8.50 0.88 16.92
N GLY A 97 -7.36 0.40 16.41
CA GLY A 97 -6.05 0.83 16.91
C GLY A 97 -5.72 0.30 18.31
N LEU A 98 -6.32 -0.81 18.72
CA LEU A 98 -6.00 -1.45 19.99
C LEU A 98 -4.73 -2.30 19.92
N LEU A 99 -4.47 -2.89 18.75
CA LEU A 99 -3.23 -3.58 18.46
C LEU A 99 -2.07 -2.59 18.49
N THR A 100 -1.02 -2.91 19.23
CA THR A 100 0.14 -2.05 19.41
C THR A 100 1.29 -2.43 18.46
N PRO A 101 2.18 -1.48 18.11
CA PRO A 101 3.35 -1.80 17.28
C PRO A 101 4.24 -2.92 17.85
N PRO A 102 4.50 -3.02 19.17
CA PRO A 102 5.24 -4.15 19.73
C PRO A 102 4.54 -5.51 19.53
N GLU A 103 3.21 -5.59 19.63
CA GLU A 103 2.45 -6.82 19.38
C GLU A 103 2.52 -7.22 17.89
N MET A 104 2.43 -6.24 16.99
CA MET A 104 2.64 -6.46 15.56
C MET A 104 4.06 -6.98 15.28
N ALA A 105 5.10 -6.35 15.84
CA ALA A 105 6.49 -6.78 15.65
C ALA A 105 6.75 -8.18 16.23
N ALA A 106 6.19 -8.50 17.40
CA ALA A 106 6.28 -9.83 18.00
C ALA A 106 5.61 -10.90 17.12
N THR A 107 4.43 -10.59 16.56
CA THR A 107 3.74 -11.48 15.62
C THR A 107 4.51 -11.62 14.31
N ALA A 108 5.04 -10.52 13.77
CA ALA A 108 5.84 -10.53 12.56
C ALA A 108 7.05 -11.45 12.69
N ARG A 109 7.68 -11.50 13.88
CA ARG A 109 8.81 -12.39 14.15
C ARG A 109 8.44 -13.85 13.97
N THR A 110 7.30 -14.29 14.50
CA THR A 110 6.87 -15.70 14.40
C THR A 110 6.33 -16.03 13.01
N VAL A 111 5.59 -15.11 12.38
CA VAL A 111 5.08 -15.23 11.01
C VAL A 111 6.22 -15.36 10.01
N CYS A 112 7.21 -14.46 10.04
CA CYS A 112 8.33 -14.48 9.11
C CYS A 112 9.22 -15.73 9.31
N ALA A 113 9.39 -16.18 10.56
CA ALA A 113 10.10 -17.42 10.84
C ALA A 113 9.38 -18.67 10.30
N ALA A 114 8.05 -18.66 10.26
CA ALA A 114 7.25 -19.75 9.72
C ALA A 114 7.18 -19.77 8.18
N ALA A 115 7.38 -18.61 7.54
CA ALA A 115 7.37 -18.44 6.09
C ALA A 115 8.65 -17.76 5.55
N PRO A 116 9.85 -18.33 5.79
CA PRO A 116 11.13 -17.68 5.51
C PRO A 116 11.46 -17.54 4.01
N MET A 117 10.75 -18.26 3.13
CA MET A 117 11.03 -18.28 1.69
C MET A 117 10.32 -17.16 0.93
N ILE A 118 9.37 -16.47 1.57
CA ILE A 118 8.57 -15.44 0.93
C ILE A 118 8.65 -14.12 1.71
N PRO A 119 8.69 -12.95 1.04
CA PRO A 119 8.56 -11.69 1.72
C PRO A 119 7.18 -11.54 2.35
N ILE A 120 7.17 -11.15 3.63
CA ILE A 120 5.96 -10.79 4.37
C ILE A 120 5.94 -9.28 4.64
N ILE A 121 4.88 -8.59 4.20
CA ILE A 121 4.65 -7.18 4.50
C ILE A 121 3.75 -7.07 5.74
N ALA A 122 4.11 -6.25 6.73
CA ALA A 122 3.28 -6.05 7.92
C ALA A 122 2.35 -4.83 7.79
N ASP A 123 1.17 -4.89 8.39
CA ASP A 123 0.34 -3.70 8.62
C ASP A 123 0.90 -2.89 9.80
N ALA A 124 1.42 -1.70 9.55
CA ALA A 124 2.01 -0.85 10.59
C ALA A 124 1.04 0.21 11.13
N ASP A 125 -0.26 0.14 10.75
CA ASP A 125 -1.25 1.15 11.08
C ASP A 125 -0.70 2.56 10.79
N THR A 126 -0.77 3.47 11.78
CA THR A 126 -0.27 4.84 11.70
C THR A 126 1.18 5.00 12.19
N GLY A 127 1.86 3.88 12.47
CA GLY A 127 3.24 3.82 12.98
C GLY A 127 3.39 4.08 14.48
N GLY A 128 2.30 3.98 15.25
CA GLY A 128 2.34 3.98 16.71
C GLY A 128 2.56 5.34 17.37
N GLY A 129 2.38 6.45 16.64
CA GLY A 129 2.54 7.80 17.19
C GLY A 129 3.01 8.80 16.14
N ASN A 130 4.05 9.58 16.45
CA ASN A 130 4.65 10.56 15.54
C ASN A 130 5.81 9.96 14.74
N ALA A 131 6.58 10.79 14.04
CA ALA A 131 7.74 10.38 13.25
C ALA A 131 8.78 9.54 14.04
N LEU A 132 9.05 9.85 15.31
CA LEU A 132 9.99 9.07 16.14
C LEU A 132 9.45 7.66 16.43
N ASN A 133 8.15 7.55 16.68
CA ASN A 133 7.49 6.25 16.88
C ASN A 133 7.53 5.41 15.59
N VAL A 134 7.37 6.06 14.43
CA VAL A 134 7.48 5.40 13.12
C VAL A 134 8.88 4.81 12.93
N GLN A 135 9.96 5.55 13.26
CA GLN A 135 11.31 5.01 13.15
C GLN A 135 11.51 3.75 13.98
N ARG A 136 11.04 3.77 15.24
CA ARG A 136 11.10 2.60 16.11
C ARG A 136 10.31 1.43 15.52
N THR A 137 9.07 1.67 15.10
CA THR A 137 8.20 0.65 14.50
C THR A 137 8.85 -0.01 13.29
N VAL A 138 9.42 0.79 12.39
CA VAL A 138 10.13 0.30 11.19
C VAL A 138 11.34 -0.55 11.57
N ARG A 139 12.20 -0.08 12.50
CA ARG A 139 13.35 -0.86 12.96
C ARG A 139 12.94 -2.17 13.63
N ASP A 140 11.88 -2.15 14.43
CA ASP A 140 11.35 -3.34 15.11
C ASP A 140 10.80 -4.36 14.09
N LEU A 141 10.14 -3.90 13.02
CA LEU A 141 9.66 -4.76 11.92
C LEU A 141 10.80 -5.35 11.07
N ILE A 142 11.83 -4.54 10.75
CA ILE A 142 13.05 -5.03 10.09
C ILE A 142 13.71 -6.12 10.95
N ALA A 143 13.87 -5.87 12.25
CA ALA A 143 14.47 -6.83 13.20
C ALA A 143 13.59 -8.08 13.43
N ALA A 144 12.30 -8.01 13.11
CA ALA A 144 11.38 -9.14 13.11
C ALA A 144 11.45 -9.99 11.83
N GLY A 145 12.14 -9.51 10.78
CA GLY A 145 12.28 -10.19 9.49
C GLY A 145 11.22 -9.82 8.46
N ALA A 146 10.37 -8.82 8.75
CA ALA A 146 9.40 -8.33 7.76
C ALA A 146 10.12 -7.75 6.55
N ALA A 147 9.56 -7.98 5.37
CA ALA A 147 10.08 -7.48 4.09
C ALA A 147 9.58 -6.08 3.75
N GLY A 148 8.69 -5.52 4.56
CA GLY A 148 8.03 -4.26 4.28
C GLY A 148 6.90 -3.96 5.24
N CYS A 149 6.29 -2.78 5.09
CA CYS A 149 5.05 -2.46 5.79
C CYS A 149 4.11 -1.52 5.01
N PHE A 150 2.83 -1.56 5.39
CA PHE A 150 1.85 -0.52 5.07
C PHE A 150 1.83 0.53 6.18
N LEU A 151 1.99 1.81 5.84
CA LEU A 151 1.89 2.93 6.78
C LEU A 151 0.81 3.91 6.31
N GLU A 152 -0.27 4.06 7.09
CA GLU A 152 -1.48 4.82 6.72
C GLU A 152 -1.62 6.18 7.41
N ASP A 153 -2.29 7.11 6.74
CA ASP A 153 -2.47 8.51 7.15
C ASP A 153 -3.71 8.76 8.03
N GLN A 154 -4.29 7.72 8.63
CA GLN A 154 -5.43 7.89 9.52
C GLN A 154 -5.05 8.68 10.80
N ALA A 155 -5.99 9.52 11.25
CA ALA A 155 -5.91 10.12 12.57
C ALA A 155 -6.16 9.06 13.65
N TRP A 156 -5.47 9.18 14.79
CA TRP A 156 -5.62 8.25 15.90
C TRP A 156 -6.81 8.62 16.80
N PRO A 157 -7.63 7.65 17.28
CA PRO A 157 -7.55 6.21 16.98
C PRO A 157 -7.99 5.87 15.55
N LYS A 158 -7.20 5.02 14.89
CA LYS A 158 -7.48 4.56 13.53
C LYS A 158 -8.69 3.63 13.50
N LYS A 159 -9.32 3.46 12.33
CA LYS A 159 -10.40 2.49 12.11
C LYS A 159 -10.08 1.58 10.94
N CYS A 160 -10.65 0.38 10.93
CA CYS A 160 -10.58 -0.49 9.75
C CYS A 160 -10.97 0.28 8.46
N GLY A 161 -10.20 0.09 7.38
CA GLY A 161 -10.36 0.79 6.11
C GLY A 161 -11.75 0.67 5.46
N HIS A 162 -12.55 -0.32 5.84
CA HIS A 162 -13.91 -0.53 5.33
C HIS A 162 -15.00 0.17 6.18
N MET A 163 -14.63 0.83 7.27
CA MET A 163 -15.57 1.51 8.17
C MET A 163 -15.80 2.96 7.78
N ARG A 164 -16.97 3.48 8.15
CA ARG A 164 -17.34 4.90 7.95
C ARG A 164 -16.73 5.80 9.02
N GLY A 165 -16.62 7.09 8.70
CA GLY A 165 -16.17 8.11 9.64
C GLY A 165 -14.68 8.01 9.97
N LYS A 166 -13.86 7.62 8.98
CA LYS A 166 -12.40 7.73 9.03
C LYS A 166 -12.02 9.21 8.92
N GLN A 167 -10.95 9.56 9.61
CA GLN A 167 -10.31 10.87 9.54
C GLN A 167 -8.85 10.63 9.19
N VAL A 168 -8.25 11.57 8.48
CA VAL A 168 -6.84 11.53 8.11
C VAL A 168 -6.13 12.76 8.66
N ILE A 169 -4.85 12.61 8.99
CA ILE A 169 -4.00 13.72 9.40
C ILE A 169 -3.68 14.64 8.20
N PRO A 170 -3.14 15.86 8.42
CA PRO A 170 -2.61 16.68 7.34
C PRO A 170 -1.62 15.90 6.47
N ALA A 171 -1.64 16.14 5.16
CA ALA A 171 -0.83 15.38 4.21
C ALA A 171 0.67 15.53 4.50
N GLU A 172 1.09 16.72 4.89
CA GLU A 172 2.46 17.08 5.23
C GLU A 172 2.94 16.35 6.50
N GLU A 173 2.04 16.13 7.46
CA GLU A 173 2.35 15.37 8.67
C GLU A 173 2.63 13.90 8.33
N HIS A 174 1.81 13.29 7.47
CA HIS A 174 2.07 11.92 7.02
C HIS A 174 3.29 11.83 6.11
N ALA A 175 3.52 12.81 5.26
CA ALA A 175 4.72 12.91 4.44
C ALA A 175 5.99 12.92 5.31
N ALA A 176 5.99 13.66 6.44
CA ALA A 176 7.08 13.64 7.40
C ALA A 176 7.25 12.27 8.08
N LYS A 177 6.16 11.55 8.36
CA LYS A 177 6.24 10.15 8.85
C LYS A 177 6.85 9.22 7.81
N ILE A 178 6.47 9.36 6.54
CA ILE A 178 7.03 8.57 5.43
C ILE A 178 8.53 8.84 5.26
N ALA A 179 8.96 10.11 5.33
CA ALA A 179 10.38 10.46 5.34
C ALA A 179 11.11 9.77 6.50
N SER A 180 10.53 9.84 7.70
CA SER A 180 11.13 9.21 8.89
C SER A 180 11.21 7.69 8.79
N ALA A 181 10.20 7.05 8.20
CA ALA A 181 10.23 5.62 7.91
C ALA A 181 11.36 5.29 6.94
N ARG A 182 11.53 6.11 5.89
CA ARG A 182 12.60 5.93 4.89
C ARG A 182 13.99 6.07 5.51
N ASP A 183 14.21 7.06 6.36
CA ASP A 183 15.46 7.23 7.12
C ASP A 183 15.76 6.01 8.00
N ALA A 184 14.72 5.44 8.64
CA ALA A 184 14.87 4.26 9.48
C ALA A 184 15.15 2.97 8.69
N ILE A 185 14.71 2.89 7.43
CA ILE A 185 14.98 1.77 6.52
C ILE A 185 16.47 1.76 6.12
N GLY A 186 17.02 2.92 5.74
CA GLY A 186 18.38 3.02 5.22
C GLY A 186 18.61 2.07 4.03
N ASP A 187 19.65 1.24 4.15
CA ASP A 187 20.05 0.24 3.14
C ASP A 187 19.37 -1.13 3.32
N SER A 188 18.42 -1.25 4.25
CA SER A 188 17.72 -2.51 4.50
C SER A 188 16.85 -2.92 3.31
N ASP A 189 16.78 -4.23 3.03
CA ASP A 189 15.85 -4.81 2.06
C ASP A 189 14.40 -4.77 2.60
N PHE A 190 13.79 -3.59 2.59
CA PHE A 190 12.49 -3.31 3.20
C PHE A 190 11.61 -2.42 2.30
N PHE A 191 10.42 -2.90 1.96
CA PHE A 191 9.47 -2.26 1.07
C PHE A 191 8.43 -1.43 1.83
N LEU A 192 8.49 -0.11 1.69
CA LEU A 192 7.55 0.81 2.34
C LEU A 192 6.36 1.14 1.44
N VAL A 193 5.15 0.87 1.91
CA VAL A 193 3.91 1.25 1.23
C VAL A 193 3.26 2.41 1.97
N ALA A 194 3.29 3.59 1.36
CA ALA A 194 2.53 4.75 1.81
C ALA A 194 1.05 4.56 1.47
N ARG A 195 0.22 4.31 2.48
CA ARG A 195 -1.23 4.14 2.31
C ARG A 195 -1.97 5.43 2.66
N THR A 196 -3.01 5.75 1.87
CA THR A 196 -3.94 6.84 2.21
C THR A 196 -5.37 6.34 2.33
N ASP A 197 -6.05 6.77 3.38
CA ASP A 197 -7.47 6.50 3.64
C ASP A 197 -8.38 7.70 3.28
N ALA A 198 -7.79 8.76 2.72
CA ALA A 198 -8.46 10.01 2.32
C ALA A 198 -9.60 9.80 1.30
N ARG A 199 -9.57 8.71 0.53
CA ARG A 199 -10.63 8.39 -0.45
C ARG A 199 -12.03 8.37 0.16
N ALA A 200 -12.13 7.89 1.40
CA ALA A 200 -13.40 7.67 2.08
C ALA A 200 -13.84 8.83 3.00
N THR A 201 -13.05 9.90 3.11
CA THR A 201 -13.35 11.03 4.00
C THR A 201 -14.38 11.99 3.39
N SER A 202 -14.47 12.04 2.05
CA SER A 202 -15.39 12.92 1.32
C SER A 202 -15.86 12.27 0.02
N ALA A 203 -17.18 12.26 -0.21
CA ALA A 203 -17.75 11.75 -1.45
C ALA A 203 -17.43 12.62 -2.68
N LYS A 204 -17.17 13.92 -2.48
CA LYS A 204 -16.92 14.88 -3.57
C LYS A 204 -15.43 15.02 -3.90
N THR A 205 -14.59 15.10 -2.86
CA THR A 205 -13.18 15.47 -2.99
C THR A 205 -12.21 14.35 -2.59
N GLY A 206 -12.70 13.24 -2.04
CA GLY A 206 -11.84 12.20 -1.48
C GLY A 206 -10.92 11.54 -2.50
N LEU A 207 -11.35 11.37 -3.75
CA LEU A 207 -10.49 10.79 -4.79
C LEU A 207 -9.34 11.74 -5.17
N SER A 208 -9.64 13.01 -5.43
CA SER A 208 -8.60 13.99 -5.77
C SER A 208 -7.62 14.21 -4.61
N ASP A 209 -8.13 14.22 -3.36
CA ASP A 209 -7.30 14.33 -2.16
C ASP A 209 -6.37 13.11 -2.00
N ALA A 210 -6.90 11.90 -2.16
CA ALA A 210 -6.09 10.68 -2.12
C ALA A 210 -4.99 10.65 -3.20
N ILE A 211 -5.28 11.12 -4.42
CA ILE A 211 -4.27 11.20 -5.49
C ILE A 211 -3.19 12.23 -5.14
N ALA A 212 -3.58 13.42 -4.66
CA ALA A 212 -2.63 14.46 -4.27
C ALA A 212 -1.69 13.97 -3.15
N ARG A 213 -2.25 13.30 -2.14
CA ARG A 213 -1.50 12.66 -1.06
C ARG A 213 -0.55 11.58 -1.55
N ALA A 214 -1.03 10.68 -2.41
CA ALA A 214 -0.19 9.62 -2.98
C ALA A 214 1.01 10.19 -3.76
N ASN A 215 0.80 11.26 -4.54
CA ASN A 215 1.88 11.95 -5.24
C ASN A 215 2.88 12.59 -4.27
N LEU A 216 2.40 13.30 -3.24
CA LEU A 216 3.26 13.88 -2.20
C LEU A 216 4.10 12.80 -1.49
N TYR A 217 3.48 11.68 -1.11
CA TYR A 217 4.18 10.59 -0.41
C TYR A 217 5.22 9.93 -1.34
N MET A 218 4.92 9.82 -2.63
CA MET A 218 5.86 9.33 -3.64
C MET A 218 7.07 10.28 -3.79
N GLU A 219 6.84 11.59 -3.84
CA GLU A 219 7.91 12.58 -3.93
C GLU A 219 8.89 12.46 -2.74
N VAL A 220 8.37 12.31 -1.52
CA VAL A 220 9.20 12.11 -0.33
C VAL A 220 10.04 10.84 -0.41
N LEU A 221 9.46 9.74 -0.90
CA LEU A 221 10.14 8.45 -1.07
C LEU A 221 11.27 8.49 -2.11
N LEU A 222 11.19 9.40 -3.10
CA LEU A 222 12.21 9.54 -4.14
C LEU A 222 13.36 10.47 -3.75
N LEU A 223 13.17 11.29 -2.71
CA LEU A 223 14.17 12.27 -2.25
C LEU A 223 15.18 11.69 -1.25
N HIS A 224 14.94 10.48 -0.71
CA HIS A 224 15.73 9.81 0.35
C HIS A 224 15.97 8.34 -0.01
#